data_AF-A0A386PUR9-F1
#
_entry.id   AF-A0A386PUR9-F1
#
_cell.length_a   1.000
_cell.length_b   1.000
_cell.length_c   1.000
_cell.angle_alpha   90.00
_cell.angle_beta   90.00
_cell.angle_gamma   90.00
#
_symmetry.space_group_name_H-M   'P 1'
#
loop_
_entity.id
_entity.type
_entity.pdbx_description
1 polymer ?
#
loop_
_entity_poly.entity_id
_entity_poly.type
_entity_poly.pdbx_seq_one_letter_code
_entity_poly.pdbx_strand_id
1 'polypeptide(L)'
;MKNLYKLDRLSVLGTALISILMIIIKTIVSDPNIAGMPQMGKWLKLLSYVLGAVVGVAIIYGLFNLLLRNNDNYKTKLLINLAIGLTIQAGLVVITYLIAGKTNIWANAIAGIIGFGTLAGLNWKFLEVSQSDKIKVSVLTAIWFILTLF
;
A
#
# COMPACT_ATOMS: atom_id res chain seq x y z
N MET A 1 4.44 2.35 21.24
CA MET A 1 4.96 1.51 20.12
C MET A 1 4.97 0.00 20.40
N LYS A 2 5.19 -0.50 21.64
CA LYS A 2 5.14 -1.95 21.97
C LYS A 2 3.78 -2.64 21.68
N ASN A 3 2.67 -1.89 21.62
CA ASN A 3 1.33 -2.45 21.43
C ASN A 3 0.87 -2.51 19.96
N LEU A 4 1.57 -1.83 19.03
CA LEU A 4 1.12 -1.71 17.64
C LEU A 4 1.17 -3.04 16.87
N TYR A 5 2.02 -3.97 17.33
CA TYR A 5 2.23 -5.29 16.74
C TYR A 5 1.69 -6.44 17.60
N LYS A 6 1.04 -6.12 18.73
CA LYS A 6 0.32 -7.08 19.58
C LYS A 6 -1.17 -7.12 19.19
N LEU A 7 -1.45 -6.99 17.91
CA LEU A 7 -2.80 -7.06 17.37
C LEU A 7 -3.22 -8.52 17.28
N ASP A 8 -4.46 -8.80 17.66
CA ASP A 8 -5.09 -10.08 17.41
C ASP A 8 -5.30 -10.29 15.90
N ARG A 9 -5.54 -11.54 15.49
CA ARG A 9 -5.67 -11.89 14.06
C ARG A 9 -6.76 -11.08 13.35
N LEU A 10 -7.85 -10.74 14.03
CA LEU A 10 -8.95 -9.96 13.45
C LEU A 10 -8.53 -8.51 13.21
N SER A 11 -7.82 -7.90 14.15
CA SER A 11 -7.29 -6.54 13.99
C SER A 11 -6.23 -6.44 12.89
N VAL A 12 -5.38 -7.47 12.72
CA VAL A 12 -4.41 -7.53 11.61
C VAL A 12 -5.13 -7.61 10.27
N LEU A 13 -6.16 -8.45 10.16
CA LEU A 13 -7.00 -8.54 8.98
C LEU A 13 -7.73 -7.22 8.70
N GLY A 14 -8.29 -6.58 9.73
CA GLY A 14 -8.92 -5.27 9.62
C GLY A 14 -7.95 -4.21 9.09
N THR A 15 -6.71 -4.20 9.54
CA THR A 15 -5.67 -3.28 9.07
C THR A 15 -5.37 -3.48 7.58
N ALA A 16 -5.30 -4.73 7.12
CA ALA A 16 -5.11 -5.04 5.70
C ALA A 16 -6.34 -4.67 4.85
N LEU A 17 -7.56 -4.87 5.36
CA LEU A 17 -8.78 -4.47 4.67
C LEU A 17 -8.88 -2.95 4.53
N ILE A 18 -8.51 -2.20 5.58
CA ILE A 18 -8.48 -0.73 5.54
C ILE A 18 -7.53 -0.24 4.45
N SER A 19 -6.35 -0.82 4.32
CA SER A 19 -5.40 -0.39 3.28
C SER A 19 -5.93 -0.69 1.87
N ILE A 20 -6.55 -1.86 1.65
CA ILE A 20 -7.18 -2.21 0.37
C ILE A 20 -8.32 -1.24 0.05
N LEU A 21 -9.20 -0.95 1.01
CA LEU A 21 -10.29 0.01 0.85
C LEU A 21 -9.77 1.41 0.50
N MET A 22 -8.69 1.86 1.15
CA MET A 22 -8.07 3.14 0.85
C MET A 22 -7.46 3.19 -0.56
N ILE A 23 -6.89 2.10 -1.04
CA ILE A 23 -6.42 2.00 -2.44
C ILE A 23 -7.60 2.11 -3.41
N ILE A 24 -8.73 1.44 -3.12
CA ILE A 24 -9.94 1.50 -3.94
C ILE A 24 -10.49 2.94 -3.97
N ILE A 25 -10.59 3.61 -2.82
CA ILE A 25 -11.02 5.01 -2.72
C ILE A 25 -10.10 5.90 -3.56
N LYS A 26 -8.78 5.73 -3.46
CA LYS A 26 -7.82 6.46 -4.29
C LYS A 26 -8.13 6.31 -5.78
N THR A 27 -8.31 5.07 -6.25
CA THR A 27 -8.60 4.81 -7.67
C THR A 27 -9.95 5.37 -8.12
N ILE A 28 -10.97 5.39 -7.26
CA ILE A 28 -12.27 5.99 -7.58
C ILE A 28 -12.16 7.51 -7.66
N VAL A 29 -11.56 8.14 -6.64
CA VAL A 29 -11.45 9.60 -6.57
C VAL A 29 -10.60 10.14 -7.72
N SER A 30 -9.52 9.44 -8.08
CA SER A 30 -8.60 9.88 -9.14
C SER A 30 -9.08 9.56 -10.56
N ASP A 31 -10.24 8.93 -10.75
CA ASP A 31 -10.76 8.60 -12.09
C ASP A 31 -11.85 9.61 -12.53
N PRO A 32 -11.53 10.50 -13.49
CA PRO A 32 -12.46 11.54 -13.93
C PRO A 32 -13.65 10.98 -14.73
N ASN A 33 -13.55 9.74 -15.23
CA ASN A 33 -14.54 9.16 -16.14
C ASN A 33 -15.66 8.40 -15.41
N ILE A 34 -15.54 8.16 -14.10
CA ILE A 34 -16.57 7.40 -13.36
C ILE A 34 -17.91 8.12 -13.37
N ALA A 35 -17.94 9.44 -13.22
CA ALA A 35 -19.17 10.20 -13.07
C ALA A 35 -20.13 10.00 -14.27
N GLY A 36 -19.57 10.03 -15.49
CA GLY A 36 -20.32 9.92 -16.75
C GLY A 36 -20.66 8.49 -17.20
N MET A 37 -20.23 7.45 -16.48
CA MET A 37 -20.49 6.07 -16.87
C MET A 37 -21.93 5.62 -16.56
N PRO A 38 -22.54 4.78 -17.42
CA PRO A 38 -23.80 4.12 -17.11
C PRO A 38 -23.65 3.19 -15.90
N GLN A 39 -24.76 2.89 -15.21
CA GLN A 39 -24.74 2.19 -13.92
C GLN A 39 -24.02 0.83 -13.98
N MET A 40 -24.25 0.03 -15.02
CA MET A 40 -23.56 -1.25 -15.20
C MET A 40 -22.04 -1.07 -15.41
N GLY A 41 -21.64 -0.01 -16.12
CA GLY A 41 -20.23 0.34 -16.30
C GLY A 41 -19.53 0.72 -14.99
N LYS A 42 -20.22 1.44 -14.09
CA LYS A 42 -19.71 1.78 -12.76
C LYS A 42 -19.43 0.55 -11.90
N TRP A 43 -20.32 -0.45 -11.93
CA TRP A 43 -20.14 -1.70 -11.19
C TRP A 43 -18.97 -2.52 -11.72
N LEU A 44 -18.84 -2.67 -13.04
CA LEU A 44 -17.71 -3.38 -13.65
C LEU A 44 -16.38 -2.68 -13.34
N LYS A 45 -16.37 -1.35 -13.34
CA LYS A 45 -15.16 -0.58 -13.02
C LYS A 45 -14.79 -0.68 -11.54
N LEU A 46 -15.76 -0.63 -10.64
CA LEU A 46 -15.54 -0.89 -9.21
C LEU A 46 -14.94 -2.29 -9.00
N LEU A 47 -15.49 -3.32 -9.65
CA LEU A 47 -14.95 -4.67 -9.60
C LEU A 47 -13.48 -4.69 -10.06
N SER A 48 -13.15 -4.01 -11.16
CA SER A 48 -11.77 -3.93 -11.66
C SER A 48 -10.81 -3.27 -10.67
N TYR A 49 -11.25 -2.23 -9.95
CA TYR A 49 -10.43 -1.59 -8.91
C TYR A 49 -10.23 -2.48 -7.69
N VAL A 50 -11.27 -3.19 -7.27
CA VAL A 50 -11.19 -4.15 -6.17
C VAL A 50 -10.18 -5.24 -6.52
N LEU A 51 -10.29 -5.83 -7.72
CA LEU A 51 -9.36 -6.85 -8.20
C LEU A 51 -7.94 -6.31 -8.30
N GLY A 52 -7.75 -5.13 -8.90
CA GLY A 52 -6.44 -4.50 -9.02
C GLY A 52 -5.79 -4.21 -7.66
N ALA A 53 -6.56 -3.70 -6.69
CA ALA A 53 -6.07 -3.43 -5.34
C ALA A 53 -5.66 -4.72 -4.61
N VAL A 54 -6.53 -5.75 -4.63
CA VAL A 54 -6.25 -7.04 -3.99
C VAL A 54 -5.04 -7.72 -4.61
N VAL A 55 -4.97 -7.78 -5.95
CA VAL A 55 -3.86 -8.40 -6.68
C VAL A 55 -2.57 -7.62 -6.44
N GLY A 56 -2.59 -6.28 -6.51
CA GLY A 56 -1.41 -5.46 -6.26
C GLY A 56 -0.83 -5.65 -4.86
N VAL A 57 -1.68 -5.66 -3.83
CA VAL A 57 -1.28 -5.95 -2.44
C VAL A 57 -0.76 -7.39 -2.30
N ALA A 58 -1.39 -8.36 -2.94
CA ALA A 58 -0.96 -9.76 -2.90
C ALA A 58 0.42 -9.95 -3.55
N ILE A 59 0.68 -9.30 -4.69
CA ILE A 59 1.98 -9.36 -5.37
C ILE A 59 3.07 -8.79 -4.48
N ILE A 60 2.93 -7.55 -3.98
CA ILE A 60 3.99 -6.93 -3.18
C ILE A 60 4.24 -7.70 -1.87
N TYR A 61 3.18 -8.16 -1.20
CA TYR A 61 3.30 -8.99 0.01
C TYR A 61 3.96 -10.34 -0.30
N GLY A 62 3.59 -10.98 -1.41
CA GLY A 62 4.18 -12.22 -1.90
C GLY A 62 5.68 -12.08 -2.18
N LEU A 63 6.10 -11.00 -2.84
CA LEU A 63 7.51 -10.72 -3.12
C LEU A 63 8.32 -10.55 -1.84
N PHE A 64 7.80 -9.80 -0.86
CA PHE A 64 8.46 -9.69 0.44
C PHE A 64 8.56 -11.04 1.16
N ASN A 65 7.52 -11.87 1.10
CA ASN A 65 7.55 -13.22 1.70
C ASN A 65 8.58 -14.14 1.03
N LEU A 66 8.70 -14.11 -0.30
CA LEU A 66 9.70 -14.87 -1.02
C LEU A 66 11.13 -14.44 -0.64
N LEU A 67 11.34 -13.13 -0.52
CA LEU A 67 12.61 -12.53 -0.17
C LEU A 67 13.02 -12.84 1.28
N LEU A 68 12.04 -12.96 2.18
CA LEU A 68 12.23 -13.26 3.60
C LEU A 68 11.96 -14.72 3.98
N ARG A 69 11.87 -15.64 3.01
CA ARG A 69 11.43 -17.03 3.23
C ARG A 69 12.20 -17.82 4.29
N ASN A 70 13.43 -17.39 4.60
CA ASN A 70 14.30 -18.02 5.60
C ASN A 70 14.12 -17.46 7.03
N ASN A 71 13.11 -16.61 7.27
CA ASN A 71 12.83 -16.01 8.57
C ASN A 71 11.44 -16.46 9.07
N ASP A 72 11.25 -16.64 10.38
CA ASP A 72 10.00 -17.21 10.90
C ASP A 72 9.02 -16.18 11.50
N ASN A 73 9.52 -15.00 11.93
CA ASN A 73 8.76 -14.06 12.79
C ASN A 73 8.56 -12.65 12.19
N TYR A 74 8.37 -12.53 10.87
CA TYR A 74 8.22 -11.22 10.23
C TYR A 74 6.83 -10.94 9.65
N LYS A 75 6.03 -11.97 9.34
CA LYS A 75 4.83 -11.87 8.48
C LYS A 75 3.79 -10.87 8.98
N THR A 76 3.46 -10.89 10.27
CA THR A 76 2.47 -9.98 10.87
C THR A 76 2.94 -8.54 10.83
N LYS A 77 4.21 -8.29 11.20
CA LYS A 77 4.79 -6.95 11.22
C LYS A 77 4.92 -6.38 9.81
N LEU A 78 5.37 -7.21 8.87
CA LEU A 78 5.44 -6.86 7.45
C LEU A 78 4.07 -6.44 6.92
N LEU A 79 3.01 -7.22 7.20
CA LEU A 79 1.66 -6.91 6.74
C LEU A 79 1.14 -5.59 7.33
N ILE A 80 1.34 -5.36 8.63
CA ILE A 80 0.95 -4.11 9.29
C ILE A 80 1.71 -2.92 8.69
N ASN A 81 3.04 -3.04 8.54
CA ASN A 81 3.87 -1.98 7.98
C ASN A 81 3.45 -1.64 6.54
N LEU A 82 3.21 -2.68 5.73
CA LEU A 82 2.73 -2.57 4.36
C LEU A 82 1.40 -1.83 4.31
N ALA A 83 0.44 -2.25 5.14
CA ALA A 83 -0.88 -1.63 5.22
C ALA A 83 -0.79 -0.15 5.63
N ILE A 84 0.04 0.20 6.61
CA ILE A 84 0.25 1.60 7.04
C ILE A 84 0.85 2.43 5.89
N GLY A 85 1.92 1.96 5.26
CA GLY A 85 2.59 2.70 4.18
C GLY A 85 1.67 2.93 2.98
N LEU A 86 0.95 1.90 2.55
CA LEU A 86 -0.02 1.99 1.45
C LEU A 86 -1.21 2.91 1.80
N THR A 87 -1.69 2.85 3.03
CA THR A 87 -2.79 3.71 3.50
C THR A 87 -2.37 5.19 3.50
N ILE A 88 -1.17 5.50 4.01
CA ILE A 88 -0.63 6.86 4.00
C ILE A 88 -0.47 7.36 2.55
N GLN A 89 0.12 6.55 1.68
CA GLN A 89 0.29 6.88 0.27
C GLN A 89 -1.06 7.19 -0.40
N ALA A 90 -2.02 6.27 -0.28
CA ALA A 90 -3.33 6.41 -0.88
C ALA A 90 -4.10 7.62 -0.32
N GLY A 91 -4.06 7.82 0.99
CA GLY A 91 -4.70 8.96 1.66
C GLY A 91 -4.13 10.30 1.18
N LEU A 92 -2.82 10.43 1.05
CA LEU A 92 -2.19 11.65 0.54
C LEU A 92 -2.56 11.95 -0.91
N VAL A 93 -2.61 10.93 -1.77
CA VAL A 93 -3.07 11.09 -3.16
C VAL A 93 -4.53 11.53 -3.21
N VAL A 94 -5.41 10.93 -2.39
CA VAL A 94 -6.82 11.33 -2.29
C VAL A 94 -6.95 12.79 -1.85
N ILE A 95 -6.27 13.18 -0.77
CA ILE A 95 -6.29 14.57 -0.28
C ILE A 95 -5.83 15.53 -1.36
N THR A 96 -4.74 15.21 -2.05
CA THR A 96 -4.20 16.05 -3.12
C THR A 96 -5.19 16.23 -4.26
N TYR A 97 -5.85 15.14 -4.68
CA TYR A 97 -6.86 15.19 -5.73
C TYR A 97 -8.09 15.99 -5.29
N LEU A 98 -8.56 15.82 -4.05
CA LEU A 98 -9.73 16.56 -3.54
C LEU A 98 -9.47 18.07 -3.45
N ILE A 99 -8.23 18.49 -3.17
CA ILE A 99 -7.86 19.92 -3.11
C ILE A 99 -7.62 20.49 -4.51
N ALA A 100 -6.87 19.78 -5.35
CA ALA A 100 -6.39 20.31 -6.63
C ALA A 100 -7.22 19.92 -7.85
N GLY A 101 -8.19 19.00 -7.70
CA GLY A 101 -9.01 18.44 -8.79
C GLY A 101 -8.25 17.57 -9.80
N LYS A 102 -6.93 17.43 -9.63
CA LYS A 102 -6.04 16.62 -10.46
C LYS A 102 -4.80 16.21 -9.67
N THR A 103 -4.19 15.10 -10.06
CA THR A 103 -2.89 14.66 -9.56
C THR A 103 -1.89 14.62 -10.71
N ASN A 104 -0.71 15.20 -10.50
CA ASN A 104 0.41 15.12 -11.44
C ASN A 104 1.48 14.16 -10.92
N ILE A 105 2.47 13.86 -11.76
CA ILE A 105 3.55 12.93 -11.39
C ILE A 105 4.33 13.40 -10.15
N TRP A 106 4.49 14.71 -9.95
CA TRP A 106 5.17 15.29 -8.79
C TRP A 106 4.40 15.07 -7.48
N ALA A 107 3.08 15.27 -7.48
CA ALA A 107 2.23 14.98 -6.35
C ALA A 107 2.26 13.48 -6.00
N ASN A 108 2.19 12.61 -7.01
CA ASN A 108 2.30 11.17 -6.83
C ASN A 108 3.68 10.76 -6.30
N ALA A 109 4.75 11.42 -6.75
CA ALA A 109 6.10 11.21 -6.26
C ALA A 109 6.24 11.58 -4.79
N ILE A 110 5.74 12.74 -4.36
CA ILE A 110 5.80 13.16 -2.95
C ILE A 110 4.98 12.23 -2.06
N ALA A 111 3.73 11.92 -2.45
CA ALA A 111 2.89 10.99 -1.70
C ALA A 111 3.52 9.59 -1.62
N GLY A 112 4.15 9.14 -2.71
CA GLY A 112 4.89 7.89 -2.77
C GLY A 112 6.13 7.89 -1.88
N ILE A 113 6.96 8.94 -1.91
CA ILE A 113 8.12 9.09 -1.02
C ILE A 113 7.69 9.00 0.45
N ILE A 114 6.60 9.66 0.83
CA ILE A 114 6.12 9.63 2.22
C ILE A 114 5.59 8.25 2.59
N GLY A 115 4.71 7.66 1.76
CA GLY A 115 4.11 6.36 2.05
C GLY A 115 5.09 5.18 1.99
N PHE A 116 5.86 5.07 0.90
CA PHE A 116 6.88 4.03 0.75
C PHE A 116 8.11 4.28 1.63
N GLY A 117 8.47 5.55 1.89
CA GLY A 117 9.49 5.90 2.88
C GLY A 117 9.07 5.50 4.29
N THR A 118 7.79 5.68 4.64
CA THR A 118 7.24 5.17 5.91
C THR A 118 7.32 3.65 5.98
N LEU A 119 6.92 2.94 4.91
CA LEU A 119 7.05 1.48 4.83
C LEU A 119 8.50 1.03 5.04
N ALA A 120 9.45 1.63 4.31
CA ALA A 120 10.87 1.32 4.43
C ALA A 120 11.39 1.59 5.85
N GLY A 121 11.04 2.73 6.44
CA GLY A 121 11.45 3.09 7.80
C GLY A 121 10.87 2.15 8.87
N LEU A 122 9.59 1.78 8.74
CA LEU A 122 8.94 0.82 9.64
C LEU A 122 9.58 -0.56 9.53
N ASN A 123 9.87 -1.03 8.31
CA ASN A 123 10.55 -2.29 8.08
C ASN A 123 11.98 -2.28 8.63
N TRP A 124 12.72 -1.18 8.43
CA TRP A 124 14.07 -1.05 8.97
C TRP A 124 14.09 -1.16 10.51
N LYS A 125 13.14 -0.50 11.17
CA LYS A 125 13.11 -0.38 12.62
C LYS A 125 12.47 -1.57 13.34
N PHE A 126 11.40 -2.13 12.79
CA PHE A 126 10.54 -3.07 13.52
C PHE A 126 10.56 -4.51 13.00
N LEU A 127 11.05 -4.74 11.79
CA LEU A 127 11.11 -6.08 11.22
C LEU A 127 12.26 -6.85 11.91
N GLU A 128 11.92 -8.00 12.52
CA GLU A 128 12.86 -8.86 13.25
C GLU A 128 13.53 -9.85 12.30
N VAL A 129 14.38 -9.31 11.41
CA VAL A 129 15.18 -10.07 10.44
C VAL A 129 16.60 -9.54 10.38
N SER A 130 17.48 -10.30 9.74
CA SER A 130 18.89 -9.93 9.54
C SER A 130 19.05 -8.56 8.84
N GLN A 131 20.17 -7.87 9.07
CA GLN A 131 20.43 -6.59 8.40
C GLN A 131 20.49 -6.75 6.87
N SER A 132 21.02 -7.86 6.37
CA SER A 132 21.02 -8.20 4.94
C SER A 132 19.59 -8.24 4.39
N ASP A 133 18.67 -8.88 5.10
CA ASP A 133 17.28 -8.99 4.67
C ASP A 133 16.53 -7.66 4.77
N LYS A 134 16.84 -6.82 5.77
CA LYS A 134 16.32 -5.45 5.84
C LYS A 134 16.73 -4.62 4.62
N ILE A 135 17.98 -4.74 4.16
CA ILE A 135 18.46 -4.06 2.95
C ILE A 135 17.66 -4.54 1.73
N LYS A 136 17.51 -5.86 1.55
CA LYS A 136 16.73 -6.42 0.44
C LYS A 136 15.28 -5.91 0.43
N VAL A 137 14.64 -5.83 1.60
CA VAL A 137 13.28 -5.25 1.76
C VAL A 137 13.26 -3.77 1.37
N SER A 138 14.23 -2.97 1.80
CA SER A 138 14.33 -1.55 1.43
C SER A 138 14.53 -1.36 -0.08
N VAL A 139 15.38 -2.17 -0.70
CA VAL A 139 15.61 -2.13 -2.16
C VAL A 139 14.32 -2.49 -2.91
N LEU A 140 13.64 -3.56 -2.52
CA LEU A 140 12.36 -3.93 -3.14
C LEU A 140 11.29 -2.84 -2.94
N THR A 141 11.26 -2.19 -1.78
CA THR A 141 10.35 -1.05 -1.52
C THR A 141 10.62 0.11 -2.47
N ALA A 142 11.90 0.43 -2.72
CA ALA A 142 12.29 1.49 -3.65
C ALA A 142 11.94 1.14 -5.11
N ILE A 143 12.19 -0.10 -5.53
CA ILE A 143 11.79 -0.57 -6.87
C ILE A 143 10.28 -0.45 -7.04
N TRP A 144 9.51 -0.92 -6.05
CA TRP A 144 8.06 -0.83 -6.10
C TRP A 144 7.56 0.61 -6.16
N PHE A 145 8.15 1.51 -5.36
CA PHE A 145 7.84 2.94 -5.45
C PHE A 145 8.02 3.47 -6.88
N ILE A 146 9.16 3.20 -7.52
CA ILE A 146 9.42 3.64 -8.90
C ILE A 146 8.37 3.08 -9.87
N LEU A 147 8.02 1.79 -9.74
CA LEU A 147 6.99 1.16 -10.57
C LEU A 147 5.62 1.81 -10.41
N THR A 148 5.30 2.35 -9.22
CA THR A 148 4.01 3.03 -8.99
C THR A 148 3.92 4.46 -9.54
N LEU A 149 5.02 5.00 -10.08
CA LEU A 149 5.04 6.34 -10.69
C LEU A 149 4.61 6.34 -12.17
N PHE A 150 4.59 5.16 -12.80
CA PHE A 150 4.22 4.95 -14.20
C PHE A 150 2.86 4.25 -14.29
#